data_AF-A0A2N0V2J8-F1
#
_entry.id   AF-A0A2N0V2J8-F1
#
_cell.length_a   1.000
_cell.length_b   1.000
_cell.length_c   1.000
_cell.angle_alpha   90.00
_cell.angle_beta   90.00
_cell.angle_gamma   90.00
#
_symmetry.space_group_name_H-M   'P 1'
#
loop_
_entity.id
_entity.type
_entity.pdbx_description
1 polymer ?
#
loop_
_entity_poly.entity_id
_entity_poly.type
_entity_poly.pdbx_seq_one_letter_code
_entity_poly.pdbx_strand_id
1 'polypeptide(L)' 'MILLGLGMNAESFADYLKKQATINLFQEGKLSSGMAAAWLGIRRLAFLRLAFEAGAILLEDTADDLMRETALL' A
#
# COMPACT_ATOMS: atom_id res chain seq x y z
N MET A 1 -2.74 -27.74 8.17
CA MET A 1 -2.09 -26.99 7.08
C MET A 1 -2.78 -25.63 6.97
N ILE A 2 -2.03 -24.52 7.06
CA ILE A 2 -2.58 -23.14 7.02
C ILE A 2 -3.46 -22.90 5.78
N LEU A 3 -3.13 -23.49 4.63
CA LEU A 3 -3.95 -23.39 3.41
C LEU A 3 -5.38 -23.94 3.56
N LEU A 4 -5.54 -25.11 4.19
CA LEU A 4 -6.86 -25.71 4.43
C LEU A 4 -7.71 -24.88 5.40
N GLY A 5 -7.07 -24.20 6.36
CA GLY A 5 -7.75 -23.29 7.29
C GLY A 5 -8.19 -21.97 6.66
N LEU A 6 -7.56 -21.57 5.55
CA LEU A 6 -7.85 -20.33 4.82
C LEU A 6 -8.76 -20.56 3.60
N GLY A 7 -9.03 -21.81 3.22
CA GLY A 7 -9.79 -22.14 2.00
C GLY A 7 -9.07 -21.72 0.72
N MET A 8 -7.74 -21.57 0.76
CA MET A 8 -6.92 -21.07 -0.35
C MET A 8 -6.12 -22.20 -1.00
N ASN A 9 -5.82 -22.05 -2.29
CA ASN A 9 -4.83 -22.86 -2.98
C ASN A 9 -3.44 -22.18 -2.91
N ALA A 10 -2.39 -22.90 -3.32
CA ALA A 10 -1.01 -22.40 -3.24
C ALA A 10 -0.78 -21.11 -4.03
N GLU A 11 -1.40 -20.99 -5.21
CA GLU A 11 -1.27 -19.84 -6.10
C GLU A 11 -1.92 -18.58 -5.48
N SER A 12 -3.17 -18.67 -5.06
CA SER A 12 -3.88 -17.58 -4.38
C SER A 12 -3.19 -17.16 -3.08
N PHE A 13 -2.56 -18.10 -2.36
CA PHE A 13 -1.80 -17.77 -1.16
C PHE A 13 -0.49 -17.03 -1.49
N ALA A 14 0.20 -17.42 -2.55
CA ALA A 14 1.39 -16.72 -3.03
C ALA A 14 1.06 -15.29 -3.47
N ASP A 15 -0.03 -15.10 -4.22
CA ASP A 15 -0.51 -13.77 -4.63
C ASP A 15 -0.88 -12.91 -3.43
N TYR A 16 -1.56 -13.49 -2.44
CA TYR A 16 -1.88 -12.82 -1.18
C TYR A 16 -0.62 -12.35 -0.45
N LEU A 17 0.38 -13.23 -0.28
CA LEU A 17 1.64 -12.88 0.36
C LEU A 17 2.39 -11.80 -0.41
N LYS A 18 2.45 -11.90 -1.73
CA LYS A 18 3.10 -10.89 -2.60
C LYS A 18 2.44 -9.52 -2.42
N LYS A 19 1.11 -9.47 -2.38
CA LYS A 19 0.36 -8.23 -2.14
C LYS A 19 0.66 -7.65 -0.75
N GLN A 20 0.58 -8.45 0.31
CA GLN A 20 0.84 -8.00 1.67
C GLN A 20 2.28 -7.49 1.86
N ALA A 21 3.27 -8.24 1.37
CA ALA A 21 4.67 -7.82 1.44
C ALA A 21 4.92 -6.50 0.71
N THR A 22 4.31 -6.33 -0.47
CA THR A 22 4.46 -5.10 -1.26
C THR A 22 3.86 -3.88 -0.55
N ILE A 23 2.70 -4.03 0.10
CA ILE A 23 2.07 -2.96 0.89
C ILE A 23 2.96 -2.58 2.08
N ASN A 24 3.41 -3.56 2.87
CA ASN A 24 4.21 -3.31 4.06
C ASN A 24 5.53 -2.62 3.70
N LEU A 25 6.22 -3.07 2.66
CA LEU A 25 7.46 -2.45 2.21
C LEU A 25 7.24 -1.02 1.68
N PHE A 26 6.09 -0.72 1.10
CA PHE A 26 5.72 0.66 0.74
C PHE A 26 5.49 1.52 1.99
N GLN A 27 4.74 1.02 2.99
CA GLN A 27 4.50 1.72 4.25
C GLN A 27 5.78 1.99 5.05
N GLU A 28 6.75 1.08 4.97
CA GLU A 28 8.09 1.25 5.57
C GLU A 28 9.01 2.17 4.75
N GLY A 29 8.53 2.75 3.64
CA GLY A 29 9.32 3.58 2.74
C GLY A 29 10.41 2.84 1.95
N LYS A 30 10.40 1.50 1.96
CA LYS A 30 11.37 0.66 1.24
C LYS A 30 11.05 0.53 -0.25
N LEU A 31 9.79 0.69 -0.63
CA LEU A 31 9.35 0.76 -2.01
C LEU A 31 8.71 2.10 -2.31
N SER A 32 9.01 2.66 -3.49
CA SER A 32 8.18 3.71 -4.06
C SER A 32 6.84 3.14 -4.54
N SER A 33 5.80 3.97 -4.60
CA SER A 33 4.50 3.57 -5.15
C SER A 33 4.58 3.10 -6.62
N GLY A 34 5.55 3.58 -7.39
CA GLY A 34 5.79 3.11 -8.76
C GLY A 34 6.36 1.69 -8.80
N MET A 35 7.37 1.40 -7.98
CA MET A 35 7.98 0.07 -7.88
C MET A 35 6.99 -0.96 -7.33
N ALA A 36 6.24 -0.59 -6.30
CA ALA A 36 5.22 -1.44 -5.71
C ALA A 36 4.10 -1.78 -6.71
N ALA A 37 3.64 -0.80 -7.51
CA ALA A 37 2.67 -1.03 -8.57
C ALA A 37 3.21 -1.97 -9.67
N ALA A 38 4.46 -1.78 -10.08
CA ALA A 38 5.11 -2.64 -11.06
C ALA A 38 5.23 -4.10 -10.57
N TRP A 39 5.56 -4.30 -9.29
CA TRP A 39 5.62 -5.64 -8.69
C TRP A 39 4.28 -6.37 -8.71
N LEU A 40 3.17 -5.66 -8.49
CA LEU A 40 1.84 -6.23 -8.56
C LEU A 40 1.24 -6.23 -9.98
N GLY A 41 1.95 -5.69 -10.98
CA GLY A 41 1.45 -5.61 -12.35
C GLY A 41 0.23 -4.69 -12.52
N ILE A 42 0.06 -3.69 -11.64
CA ILE A 42 -1.08 -2.76 -11.65
C ILE A 42 -0.64 -1.32 -11.92
N ARG A 43 -1.60 -0.46 -12.25
CA ARG A 43 -1.33 0.98 -12.40
C ARG A 43 -1.00 1.62 -11.05
N ARG A 44 -0.10 2.62 -11.03
CA ARG A 44 0.32 3.33 -9.81
C ARG A 44 -0.86 3.87 -8.99
N LEU A 45 -1.86 4.48 -9.63
CA LEU A 45 -3.05 4.98 -8.94
C LEU A 45 -3.85 3.85 -8.26
N ALA A 46 -3.95 2.68 -8.91
CA ALA A 46 -4.61 1.52 -8.34
C ALA A 46 -3.85 0.98 -7.12
N PHE A 47 -2.51 0.99 -7.18
CA PHE A 47 -1.68 0.64 -6.02
C PHE A 47 -1.87 1.63 -4.86
N LEU A 48 -1.83 2.94 -5.12
CA LEU A 48 -2.02 3.95 -4.07
C LEU A 48 -3.37 3.80 -3.37
N ARG A 49 -4.45 3.57 -4.13
CA ARG A 49 -5.77 3.27 -3.57
C ARG A 49 -5.74 2.01 -2.68
N LEU A 50 -5.11 0.95 -3.17
CA LEU A 50 -4.97 -0.31 -2.44
C LEU A 50 -4.15 -0.15 -1.15
N ALA A 51 -3.08 0.64 -1.18
CA ALA A 51 -2.26 0.94 -0.01
C ALA A 51 -3.03 1.79 1.01
N PHE A 52 -3.79 2.78 0.55
CA PHE A 52 -4.67 3.60 1.40
C PHE A 52 -5.77 2.78 2.07
N GLU A 53 -6.45 1.89 1.32
CA GLU A 53 -7.44 0.95 1.86
C GLU A 53 -6.81 -0.01 2.88
N ALA A 54 -5.50 -0.26 2.79
CA ALA A 54 -4.71 -1.03 3.75
C ALA A 54 -4.13 -0.19 4.91
N GLY A 55 -4.52 1.09 5.02
CA GLY A 55 -4.12 1.98 6.12
C GLY A 55 -2.79 2.72 5.91
N ALA A 56 -2.22 2.72 4.69
CA ALA A 56 -1.06 3.56 4.40
C ALA A 56 -1.44 5.04 4.42
N ILE A 57 -0.66 5.84 5.15
CA ILE A 57 -0.74 7.30 5.12
C ILE A 57 -0.03 7.75 3.84
N LEU A 58 -0.79 8.33 2.90
CA LEU A 58 -0.25 8.75 1.59
C LEU A 58 0.21 10.21 1.57
N LEU A 59 -0.37 11.02 2.44
CA LEU A 59 -0.06 12.42 2.67
C LEU A 59 0.14 12.56 4.17
N GLU A 60 1.28 13.12 4.57
CA GLU A 60 1.48 13.48 5.96
C GLU A 60 0.74 14.80 6.20
N ASP A 61 -0.20 14.82 7.14
CA ASP A 61 -0.72 16.10 7.66
C ASP A 61 0.37 16.70 8.55
N THR A 62 1.31 17.41 7.91
CA THR A 62 2.38 18.08 8.63
C THR A 62 1.89 19.42 9.18
N ALA A 63 2.53 19.90 10.25
CA ALA A 63 2.27 21.25 10.76
C ALA A 63 2.52 22.32 9.69
N ASP A 64 3.41 22.06 8.74
CA ASP A 64 3.69 22.94 7.58
C ASP A 64 2.51 22.98 6.60
N ASP A 65 1.82 21.86 6.37
CA ASP A 65 0.61 21.83 5.54
C ASP A 65 -0.53 22.60 6.20
N LEU A 66 -0.71 22.44 7.52
CA LEU A 66 -1.67 23.22 8.30
C LEU A 66 -1.34 24.72 8.26
N MET A 67 -0.08 25.10 8.40
CA MET A 67 0.35 26.52 8.32
C MET A 67 0.11 27.11 6.92
N ARG A 68 0.33 26.34 5.84
CA ARG A 68 0.02 26.79 4.48
C ARG A 68 -1.47 26.99 4.26
N GLU A 69 -2.31 26.08 4.74
CA GLU A 69 -3.75 26.17 4.57
C GLU A 69 -4.36 27.30 5.40
N THR A 70 -3.85 27.53 6.62
CA THR A 70 -4.32 28.61 7.51
C THR A 70 -3.77 30.00 7.15
N ALA A 71 -2.65 30.10 6.43
CA ALA A 71 -2.12 31.39 5.98
C ALA A 71 -3.01 32.12 4.96
N LEU A 72 -4.01 31.45 4.40
CA LEU A 72 -4.98 31.99 3.44
C LEU A 72 -6.32 32.38 4.08
N LEU A 73 -6.47 32.20 5.40
CA LEU A 73 -7.63 32.57 6.21
C LEU A 73 -7.36 33.86 7.00
#